data_AF-A0A4P5RYJ8-F1
#
_entry.id   AF-A0A4P5RYJ8-F1
#
_cell.length_a   1.000
_cell.length_b   1.000
_cell.length_c   1.000
_cell.angle_alpha   90.00
_cell.angle_beta   90.00
_cell.angle_gamma   90.00
#
_symmetry.space_group_name_H-M   'P 1'
#
loop_
_entity.id
_entity.type
_entity.pdbx_description
1 polymer ?
#
loop_
_entity_poly.entity_id
_entity_poly.type
_entity_poly.pdbx_seq_one_letter_code
_entity_poly.pdbx_strand_id
1 'polypeptide(L)'
;MWDETPSSWQLRMAFPQEAKALEDVFVAEYIQSLGLVAVKMGTRKATNFRIKLEDNYELILSPVDKGADGYSEWFSWHTPAHAHTHSNSAAPMPEPSIRAHIRLLYSDENGRSQIYSFTNHHENVESLIRSALSSIHHDLGLKLKPVLKKRRGRPGKE
;
A
#
# COMPACT_ATOMS: atom_id res chain seq x y z
N MET A 1 -0.72 -4.94 -41.26
CA MET A 1 -0.72 -5.75 -40.04
C MET A 1 -0.77 -4.74 -38.90
N TRP A 2 -1.91 -4.61 -38.23
CA TRP A 2 -2.03 -3.62 -37.14
C TRP A 2 -1.28 -4.21 -35.96
N ASP A 3 -0.26 -3.51 -35.47
CA ASP A 3 0.52 -3.95 -34.32
C ASP A 3 -0.42 -4.21 -33.14
N GLU A 4 -0.39 -5.43 -32.61
CA GLU A 4 -1.15 -5.82 -31.43
C GLU A 4 -0.81 -4.83 -30.31
N THR A 5 -1.81 -4.07 -29.86
CA THR A 5 -1.62 -3.13 -28.75
C THR A 5 -1.15 -3.92 -27.54
N PRO A 6 0.03 -3.63 -26.97
CA PRO A 6 0.57 -4.40 -25.87
C PRO A 6 -0.36 -4.31 -24.66
N SER A 7 -0.62 -5.45 -24.03
CA SER A 7 -1.40 -5.54 -22.79
C SER A 7 -0.69 -4.82 -21.64
N SER A 8 -1.45 -4.39 -20.62
CA SER A 8 -0.89 -3.76 -19.42
C SER A 8 0.17 -4.63 -18.73
N TRP A 9 0.01 -5.96 -18.77
CA TRP A 9 1.03 -6.89 -18.29
C TRP A 9 2.31 -6.86 -19.13
N GLN A 10 2.20 -6.87 -20.46
CA GLN A 10 3.37 -6.78 -21.34
C GLN A 10 4.11 -5.45 -21.14
N LEU A 11 3.40 -4.33 -20.96
CA LEU A 11 4.00 -3.04 -20.64
C LEU A 11 4.70 -3.06 -19.28
N ARG A 12 4.09 -3.67 -18.26
CA ARG A 12 4.68 -3.83 -16.92
C ARG A 12 5.99 -4.61 -16.97
N MET A 13 6.05 -5.68 -17.77
CA MET A 13 7.25 -6.50 -17.93
C MET A 13 8.35 -5.80 -18.75
N ALA A 14 7.97 -5.00 -19.75
CA ALA A 14 8.92 -4.25 -20.58
C ALA A 14 9.48 -3.01 -19.87
N PHE A 15 8.69 -2.38 -19.00
CA PHE A 15 9.00 -1.13 -18.31
C PHE A 15 8.78 -1.25 -16.79
N PRO A 16 9.52 -2.13 -16.09
CA PRO A 16 9.27 -2.42 -14.68
C PRO A 16 9.56 -1.24 -13.75
N GLN A 17 10.48 -0.36 -14.13
CA GLN A 17 10.80 0.83 -13.36
C GLN A 17 9.63 1.83 -13.40
N GLU A 18 9.08 2.06 -14.59
CA GLU A 18 7.94 2.94 -14.83
C GLU A 18 6.69 2.39 -14.16
N ALA A 19 6.43 1.08 -14.26
CA ALA A 19 5.33 0.42 -13.58
C ALA A 19 5.40 0.64 -12.07
N LYS A 20 6.54 0.35 -11.44
CA LYS A 20 6.75 0.63 -10.01
C LYS A 20 6.54 2.11 -9.69
N ALA A 21 7.05 3.03 -10.51
CA ALA A 21 6.93 4.46 -10.26
C ALA A 21 5.47 4.91 -10.25
N LEU A 22 4.64 4.40 -11.18
CA LEU A 22 3.21 4.69 -11.23
C LEU A 22 2.47 4.12 -10.01
N GLU A 23 2.78 2.88 -9.62
CA GLU A 23 2.20 2.29 -8.41
C GLU A 23 2.56 3.06 -7.14
N ASP A 24 3.81 3.48 -7.02
CA ASP A 24 4.23 4.30 -5.88
C ASP A 24 3.49 5.64 -5.83
N VAL A 25 3.27 6.28 -6.98
CA VAL A 25 2.51 7.53 -7.06
C VAL A 25 1.08 7.28 -6.61
N PHE A 26 0.43 6.22 -7.11
CA PHE A 26 -0.93 5.86 -6.70
C PHE A 26 -1.03 5.67 -5.18
N VAL A 27 -0.15 4.87 -4.58
CA VAL A 27 -0.18 4.61 -3.13
C VAL A 27 0.12 5.88 -2.35
N ALA A 28 1.09 6.69 -2.81
CA ALA A 28 1.41 7.96 -2.17
C ALA A 28 0.24 8.95 -2.18
N GLU A 29 -0.43 9.11 -3.33
CA GLU A 29 -1.59 9.99 -3.48
C GLU A 29 -2.76 9.51 -2.63
N TYR A 30 -3.00 8.20 -2.55
CA TYR A 30 -4.04 7.64 -1.69
C TYR A 30 -3.76 7.91 -0.21
N ILE A 31 -2.52 7.69 0.26
CA ILE A 31 -2.14 8.00 1.66
C ILE A 31 -2.31 9.51 1.94
N GLN A 32 -1.96 10.35 0.96
CA GLN A 32 -2.11 11.80 1.09
C GLN A 32 -3.57 12.25 1.12
N SER A 33 -4.44 11.63 0.31
CA SER A 33 -5.88 11.94 0.26
C SER A 33 -6.59 11.61 1.57
N LEU A 34 -6.13 10.57 2.28
CA LEU A 34 -6.53 10.25 3.64
C LEU A 34 -6.03 11.25 4.70
N GLY A 35 -5.22 12.25 4.31
CA GLY A 35 -4.69 13.27 5.20
C GLY A 35 -3.58 12.76 6.14
N LEU A 36 -3.01 11.59 5.88
CA LEU A 36 -2.03 10.95 6.75
C LEU A 36 -0.66 11.63 6.65
N VAL A 37 0.05 11.71 7.78
CA VAL A 37 1.46 12.10 7.80
C VAL A 37 2.31 10.88 7.49
N ALA A 38 2.87 10.83 6.28
CA ALA A 38 3.70 9.72 5.83
C ALA A 38 4.97 10.17 5.09
N VAL A 39 6.00 9.33 5.15
CA VAL A 39 7.27 9.50 4.43
C VAL A 39 7.46 8.32 3.49
N LYS A 40 7.71 8.61 2.20
CA LYS A 40 8.16 7.62 1.23
C LYS A 40 9.63 7.30 1.50
N MET A 41 9.95 6.02 1.65
CA MET A 41 11.31 5.53 1.86
C MET A 41 11.58 4.41 0.86
N GLY A 42 12.80 4.26 0.36
CA GLY A 42 13.06 3.17 -0.57
C GLY A 42 14.40 3.23 -1.24
N THR A 43 14.61 2.25 -2.10
CA THR A 43 15.73 2.16 -3.03
C THR A 43 15.20 2.29 -4.45
N ARG A 44 16.09 2.19 -5.44
CA ARG A 44 15.69 2.13 -6.86
C ARG A 44 14.68 1.02 -7.14
N LYS A 45 14.81 -0.13 -6.47
CA LYS A 45 14.00 -1.34 -6.72
C LYS A 45 12.86 -1.56 -5.74
N ALA A 46 12.79 -0.82 -4.63
CA ALA A 46 11.77 -1.05 -3.61
C ALA A 46 11.28 0.27 -3.00
N THR A 47 10.01 0.33 -2.61
CA THR A 47 9.45 1.50 -1.92
C THR A 47 8.57 1.07 -0.78
N ASN A 48 8.72 1.77 0.35
CA ASN A 48 7.96 1.60 1.57
C ASN A 48 7.33 2.96 1.92
N PHE A 49 6.19 2.91 2.60
CA PHE A 49 5.57 4.08 3.19
C PHE A 49 5.58 3.96 4.69
N ARG A 50 6.10 4.98 5.36
CA ARG A 50 6.10 5.07 6.82
C ARG A 50 5.11 6.11 7.27
N ILE A 51 4.03 5.65 7.90
CA ILE A 51 2.92 6.46 8.40
C ILE A 51 3.14 6.71 9.89
N LYS A 52 3.06 7.97 10.30
CA LYS A 52 3.19 8.34 11.71
C LYS A 52 1.91 8.01 12.46
N LEU A 53 2.04 7.34 13.60
CA LEU A 53 0.96 7.08 14.55
C LEU A 53 1.16 7.94 15.83
N GLU A 54 0.17 7.93 16.70
CA GLU A 54 0.26 8.49 18.06
C GLU A 54 1.30 7.73 18.92
N ASP A 55 1.68 8.30 20.06
CA ASP A 55 2.52 7.67 21.10
C ASP A 55 3.86 7.10 20.61
N ASN A 56 4.53 7.82 19.69
CA ASN A 56 5.84 7.44 19.10
C ASN A 56 5.84 6.15 18.28
N TYR A 57 4.67 5.66 17.88
CA TYR A 57 4.55 4.53 16.97
C TYR A 57 4.62 4.98 15.50
N GLU A 58 5.13 4.09 14.65
CA GLU A 58 5.15 4.25 13.20
C GLU A 58 4.67 2.96 12.53
N LEU A 59 3.83 3.08 11.50
CA LEU A 59 3.40 1.96 10.65
C LEU A 59 4.18 1.99 9.35
N ILE A 60 4.88 0.91 9.02
CA ILE A 60 5.56 0.75 7.73
C ILE A 60 4.76 -0.22 6.86
N LEU A 61 4.38 0.25 5.68
CA LEU A 61 3.84 -0.54 4.58
C LEU A 61 4.97 -0.85 3.61
N SER A 62 5.16 -2.14 3.30
CA SER A 62 6.13 -2.62 2.31
C SER A 62 5.46 -3.55 1.31
N PRO A 63 5.66 -3.38 0.00
CA PRO A 63 5.15 -4.31 -1.01
C PRO A 63 5.78 -5.69 -0.82
N VAL A 64 4.98 -6.74 -0.98
CA VAL A 64 5.44 -8.14 -0.81
C VAL A 64 5.97 -8.69 -2.12
N ASP A 65 5.32 -8.35 -3.22
CA ASP A 65 5.53 -9.00 -4.49
C ASP A 65 6.73 -8.38 -5.25
N LYS A 66 7.36 -9.22 -6.09
CA LYS A 66 8.54 -8.88 -6.88
C LYS A 66 8.24 -9.10 -8.35
N GLY A 67 8.35 -8.02 -9.11
CA GLY A 67 8.21 -7.99 -10.55
C GLY A 67 9.48 -8.31 -11.30
N ALA A 68 9.45 -8.02 -12.60
CA ALA A 68 10.61 -8.12 -13.46
C ALA A 68 11.81 -7.34 -12.89
N ASP A 69 13.02 -7.88 -13.08
CA ASP A 69 14.28 -7.34 -12.58
C ASP A 69 14.36 -7.10 -11.06
N GLY A 70 13.43 -7.68 -10.29
CA GLY A 70 13.36 -7.59 -8.83
C GLY A 70 12.79 -6.27 -8.31
N TYR A 71 12.10 -5.49 -9.16
CA TYR A 71 11.34 -4.31 -8.73
C TYR A 71 10.17 -4.74 -7.83
N SER A 72 9.90 -3.98 -6.77
CA SER A 72 8.76 -4.26 -5.90
C SER A 72 7.44 -3.88 -6.56
N GLU A 73 6.41 -4.65 -6.29
CA GLU A 73 5.07 -4.46 -6.84
C GLU A 73 4.05 -4.30 -5.73
N TRP A 74 3.26 -3.23 -5.80
CA TRP A 74 2.17 -3.00 -4.86
C TRP A 74 0.92 -3.78 -5.23
N PHE A 75 0.69 -4.00 -6.52
CA PHE A 75 -0.54 -4.60 -7.03
C PHE A 75 -0.31 -6.01 -7.57
N SER A 76 -1.17 -6.92 -7.12
CA SER A 76 -1.31 -8.28 -7.62
C SER A 76 -2.70 -8.48 -8.19
N TRP A 77 -2.81 -9.16 -9.33
CA TRP A 77 -4.09 -9.49 -9.95
C TRP A 77 -4.50 -10.91 -9.61
N HIS A 78 -5.73 -11.08 -9.14
CA HIS A 78 -6.30 -12.38 -8.84
C HIS A 78 -7.58 -12.61 -9.62
N THR A 79 -7.89 -13.89 -9.89
CA THR A 79 -9.20 -14.28 -10.39
C THR A 79 -10.26 -13.90 -9.35
N PRO A 80 -11.38 -13.25 -9.74
CA PRO A 80 -12.43 -12.88 -8.79
C PRO A 80 -12.99 -14.10 -8.06
N ALA A 81 -13.17 -14.02 -6.74
CA ALA A 81 -13.66 -15.13 -5.91
C ALA A 81 -15.10 -15.57 -6.29
N HIS A 82 -15.87 -14.70 -6.95
CA HIS A 82 -17.24 -14.94 -7.39
C HIS A 82 -17.36 -15.33 -8.87
N ALA A 83 -16.25 -15.74 -9.50
CA ALA A 83 -16.23 -16.28 -10.85
C ALA A 83 -16.93 -17.66 -10.94
N HIS A 84 -18.23 -17.73 -10.65
CA HIS A 84 -19.04 -18.86 -11.06
C HIS A 84 -19.22 -18.79 -12.58
N THR A 85 -18.48 -19.67 -13.26
CA THR A 85 -18.43 -19.79 -14.71
C THR A 85 -19.77 -20.27 -15.27
N HIS A 86 -20.64 -19.34 -15.64
CA HIS A 86 -21.64 -19.64 -16.68
C HIS A 86 -20.89 -19.85 -18.00
N SER A 87 -21.18 -20.95 -18.70
CA SER A 87 -20.47 -21.40 -19.90
C SER A 87 -20.46 -20.42 -21.08
N ASN A 88 -21.24 -19.33 -21.00
CA ASN A 88 -21.39 -18.29 -22.03
C ASN A 88 -20.91 -16.90 -21.57
N SER A 89 -20.30 -16.77 -20.40
CA SER A 89 -19.81 -15.47 -19.91
C SER A 89 -18.35 -15.28 -20.28
N ALA A 90 -17.99 -14.10 -20.79
CA ALA A 90 -16.61 -13.71 -21.01
C ALA A 90 -15.79 -13.95 -19.72
N ALA A 91 -14.55 -14.41 -19.87
CA ALA A 91 -13.68 -14.72 -18.73
C ALA A 91 -13.65 -13.52 -17.75
N PRO A 92 -13.91 -13.74 -16.45
CA PRO A 92 -13.99 -12.65 -15.49
C PRO A 92 -12.66 -11.91 -15.42
N MET A 93 -12.73 -10.59 -15.51
CA MET A 93 -11.55 -9.73 -15.48
C MET A 93 -10.86 -9.86 -14.10
N PRO A 94 -9.53 -10.04 -14.05
CA PRO A 94 -8.80 -10.12 -12.80
C PRO A 94 -9.01 -8.87 -11.95
N GLU A 95 -9.25 -9.05 -10.66
CA GLU A 95 -9.37 -7.97 -9.69
C GLU A 95 -7.97 -7.62 -9.13
N PRO A 96 -7.59 -6.33 -9.11
CA PRO A 96 -6.35 -5.92 -8.49
C PRO A 96 -6.51 -5.83 -6.96
N SER A 97 -5.49 -6.31 -6.24
CA SER A 97 -5.37 -6.12 -4.80
C SER A 97 -3.99 -5.60 -4.43
N ILE A 98 -3.93 -4.91 -3.30
CA ILE A 98 -2.68 -4.42 -2.70
C ILE A 98 -2.26 -5.41 -1.64
N ARG A 99 -1.06 -5.99 -1.80
CA ARG A 99 -0.48 -6.91 -0.84
C ARG A 99 0.74 -6.29 -0.18
N ALA A 100 0.68 -6.11 1.14
CA ALA A 100 1.71 -5.42 1.89
C ALA A 100 2.14 -6.19 3.13
N HIS A 101 3.45 -6.20 3.38
CA HIS A 101 4.03 -6.51 4.66
C HIS A 101 3.94 -5.28 5.56
N ILE A 102 3.20 -5.43 6.65
CA ILE A 102 2.93 -4.41 7.65
C ILE A 102 3.93 -4.59 8.79
N ARG A 103 4.60 -3.51 9.18
CA ARG A 103 5.46 -3.49 10.37
C ARG A 103 5.07 -2.35 11.28
N LEU A 104 4.93 -2.66 12.56
CA LEU A 104 4.76 -1.67 13.62
C LEU A 104 6.11 -1.43 14.28
N LEU A 105 6.54 -0.17 14.29
CA LEU A 105 7.73 0.28 15.01
C LEU A 105 7.32 1.15 16.20
N TYR A 106 8.10 1.05 17.27
CA TYR A 106 8.05 1.98 18.40
C TYR A 106 9.39 2.72 18.50
N SER A 107 9.36 4.02 18.78
CA SER A 107 10.55 4.85 18.96
C SER A 107 10.68 5.31 20.41
N ASP A 108 11.82 5.01 21.04
CA ASP A 108 12.19 5.48 22.38
C ASP A 108 13.57 6.17 22.37
N GLU A 109 14.13 6.41 23.55
CA GLU A 109 15.45 7.03 23.73
C GLU A 109 16.60 6.19 23.14
N ASN A 110 16.41 4.87 23.00
CA ASN A 110 17.40 3.94 22.47
C ASN A 110 17.29 3.75 20.95
N GLY A 111 16.24 4.27 20.32
CA GLY A 111 16.06 4.26 18.87
C GLY A 111 14.72 3.68 18.45
N ARG A 112 14.68 3.05 17.26
CA ARG A 112 13.45 2.45 16.70
C ARG A 112 13.54 0.94 16.74
N SER A 113 12.54 0.32 17.34
CA SER A 113 12.43 -1.14 17.44
C SER A 113 11.17 -1.63 16.73
N GLN A 114 11.29 -2.72 15.96
CA GLN A 114 10.13 -3.40 15.42
C GLN A 114 9.49 -4.25 16.51
N ILE A 115 8.19 -4.06 16.72
CA ILE A 115 7.45 -4.74 17.79
C ILE A 115 6.46 -5.77 17.24
N TYR A 116 5.98 -5.57 16.00
CA TYR A 116 5.01 -6.48 15.39
C TYR A 116 5.07 -6.41 13.89
N SER A 117 4.81 -7.53 13.21
CA SER A 117 4.70 -7.56 11.77
C SER A 117 3.87 -8.73 11.26
N PHE A 118 3.22 -8.51 10.11
CA PHE A 118 2.41 -9.50 9.42
C PHE A 118 2.23 -9.08 7.97
N THR A 119 1.70 -9.97 7.14
CA THR A 119 1.36 -9.66 5.75
C THR A 119 -0.15 -9.63 5.59
N ASN A 120 -0.66 -8.61 4.92
CA ASN A 120 -2.09 -8.42 4.68
C ASN A 120 -2.35 -8.05 3.20
N HIS A 121 -3.57 -8.28 2.73
CA HIS A 121 -3.98 -7.97 1.37
C HIS A 121 -5.38 -7.36 1.38
N HIS A 122 -5.58 -6.28 0.60
CA HIS A 122 -6.84 -5.55 0.51
C HIS A 122 -7.01 -4.91 -0.87
N GLU A 123 -8.25 -4.65 -1.26
CA GLU A 123 -8.61 -3.97 -2.52
C GLU A 123 -8.07 -2.53 -2.62
N ASN A 124 -7.90 -1.84 -1.50
CA ASN A 124 -7.43 -0.45 -1.48
C ASN A 124 -6.57 -0.13 -0.24
N VAL A 125 -5.83 0.97 -0.31
CA VAL A 125 -4.85 1.39 0.71
C VAL A 125 -5.54 1.73 2.04
N GLU A 126 -6.73 2.31 2.03
CA GLU A 126 -7.45 2.63 3.26
C GLU A 126 -7.86 1.37 4.03
N SER A 127 -8.46 0.41 3.33
CA SER A 127 -8.90 -0.87 3.92
C SER A 127 -7.70 -1.64 4.47
N LEU A 128 -6.57 -1.62 3.75
CA LEU A 128 -5.30 -2.17 4.22
C LEU A 128 -4.86 -1.54 5.56
N ILE A 129 -4.85 -0.21 5.66
CA ILE A 129 -4.42 0.50 6.87
C ILE A 129 -5.40 0.25 8.03
N ARG A 130 -6.72 0.31 7.77
CA ARG A 130 -7.75 0.07 8.79
C ARG A 130 -7.67 -1.35 9.33
N SER A 131 -7.59 -2.34 8.44
CA SER A 131 -7.43 -3.75 8.82
C SER A 131 -6.13 -3.98 9.58
N ALA A 132 -5.04 -3.31 9.17
CA ALA A 132 -3.77 -3.40 9.87
C ALA A 132 -3.86 -2.89 11.31
N LEU A 133 -4.43 -1.71 11.53
CA LEU A 133 -4.63 -1.15 12.87
C LEU A 133 -5.59 -2.01 13.71
N SER A 134 -6.64 -2.57 13.10
CA SER A 134 -7.56 -3.49 13.77
C SER A 134 -6.84 -4.76 14.24
N SER A 135 -5.96 -5.32 13.40
CA SER A 135 -5.19 -6.53 13.74
C SER A 135 -4.20 -6.24 14.88
N ILE A 136 -3.49 -5.10 14.81
CA ILE A 136 -2.61 -4.64 15.90
C ILE A 136 -3.36 -4.50 17.22
N HIS A 137 -4.56 -3.91 17.19
CA HIS A 137 -5.38 -3.77 18.40
C HIS A 137 -5.84 -5.13 18.93
N HIS A 138 -6.26 -6.03 18.05
CA HIS A 138 -6.68 -7.39 18.43
C HIS A 138 -5.53 -8.18 19.08
N ASP A 139 -4.35 -8.14 18.47
CA ASP A 139 -3.24 -9.00 18.85
C ASP A 139 -2.41 -8.44 20.02
N LEU A 140 -2.30 -7.10 20.13
CA LEU A 140 -1.45 -6.43 21.13
C LEU A 140 -2.24 -5.59 22.14
N GLY A 141 -3.55 -5.41 21.96
CA GLY A 141 -4.36 -4.50 22.78
C GLY A 141 -4.09 -3.00 22.55
N LEU A 142 -3.29 -2.64 21.54
CA LEU A 142 -2.88 -1.25 21.28
C LEU A 142 -3.89 -0.52 20.38
N LYS A 143 -4.55 0.52 20.91
CA LYS A 143 -5.51 1.34 20.15
C LYS A 143 -4.83 2.55 19.51
N LEU A 144 -4.03 2.29 18.47
CA LEU A 144 -3.25 3.31 17.77
C LEU A 144 -4.07 4.08 16.73
N LYS A 145 -3.77 5.36 16.56
CA LYS A 145 -4.37 6.20 15.53
C LYS A 145 -3.30 6.86 14.65
N PRO A 146 -3.54 6.99 13.34
CA PRO A 146 -2.67 7.77 12.47
C PRO A 146 -2.70 9.26 12.79
N VAL A 147 -1.54 9.90 12.69
CA VAL A 147 -1.44 11.36 12.79
C VAL A 147 -1.92 12.00 11.49
N LEU A 148 -2.89 12.90 11.60
CA LEU A 148 -3.43 13.63 10.47
C LEU A 148 -2.69 14.96 10.27
N LYS A 149 -2.52 15.37 9.01
CA LYS A 149 -2.03 16.70 8.66
C LYS A 149 -3.02 17.74 9.18
N LYS A 150 -2.56 18.66 10.03
CA LYS A 150 -3.36 19.82 10.41
C LYS A 150 -3.68 20.63 9.15
N ARG A 151 -4.97 20.75 8.79
CA ARG A 151 -5.40 21.73 7.80
C ARG A 151 -4.94 23.09 8.30
N ARG A 152 -4.12 23.82 7.51
CA ARG A 152 -3.82 25.22 7.80
C ARG A 152 -5.16 25.96 7.82
N GLY A 153 -5.62 26.33 9.01
CA GLY A 153 -6.76 27.22 9.15
C GLY A 153 -6.43 28.52 8.41
N ARG A 154 -7.37 29.03 7.62
CA ARG A 154 -7.33 30.45 7.22
C ARG A 154 -7.20 31.27 8.50
N PRO A 155 -6.31 32.26 8.57
CA PRO A 155 -6.34 33.20 9.69
C PRO A 155 -7.73 33.84 9.69
N GLY A 156 -8.47 33.61 10.77
CA GLY A 156 -9.68 34.38 11.05
C GLY A 156 -9.27 35.84 11.11
N LYS A 157 -9.92 36.67 10.30
CA LYS A 157 -9.91 38.11 10.52
C LYS A 157 -10.69 38.35 11.82
N GLU A 158 -9.98 38.72 12.87
CA GLU A 158 -10.54 39.59 13.92
C GLU A 158 -10.64 41.02 13.37
#